data_AF-A0A0A7PE01-F1
#
_entry.id   AF-A0A0A7PE01-F1
#
_cell.length_a   1.000
_cell.length_b   1.000
_cell.length_c   1.000
_cell.angle_alpha   90.00
_cell.angle_beta   90.00
_cell.angle_gamma   90.00
#
_symmetry.space_group_name_H-M   'P 1'
#
loop_
_entity.id
_entity.type
_entity.pdbx_description
1 polymer ?
#
loop_
_entity_poly.entity_id
_entity_poly.type
_entity_poly.pdbx_seq_one_letter_code
_entity_poly.pdbx_strand_id
1 'polypeptide(L)' 'MGELTEKAKGLANEAAGNVKQAAGKATDNERLRAEGEAQERKGEAQNLKGKVQGALGDKV' A
#
# COMPACT_ATOMS: atom_id res chain seq x y z
N MET A 1 7.72 6.21 -14.98
CA MET A 1 7.68 4.94 -14.21
C MET A 1 6.46 4.17 -14.69
N GLY A 2 6.59 2.89 -15.02
CA GLY A 2 5.50 2.12 -15.63
C GLY A 2 4.46 1.64 -14.61
N GLU A 3 3.24 1.37 -15.09
CA GLU A 3 2.09 0.93 -14.27
C GLU A 3 2.42 -0.29 -13.39
N LEU A 4 3.19 -1.24 -13.93
CA LEU A 4 3.65 -2.43 -13.19
C LEU A 4 4.51 -2.08 -11.97
N THR A 5 5.38 -1.08 -12.10
CA THR A 5 6.23 -0.62 -10.98
C THR A 5 5.39 0.07 -9.90
N GLU A 6 4.36 0.83 -10.28
CA GLU A 6 3.48 1.50 -9.33
C GLU A 6 2.57 0.50 -8.60
N LYS A 7 2.00 -0.48 -9.31
CA LYS A 7 1.24 -1.58 -8.69
C LYS A 7 2.11 -2.41 -7.75
N ALA A 8 3.34 -2.75 -8.15
CA ALA A 8 4.28 -3.46 -7.29
C ALA A 8 4.63 -2.66 -6.03
N LYS A 9 4.85 -1.34 -6.14
CA LYS A 9 5.04 -0.45 -4.97
C LYS A 9 3.80 -0.40 -4.08
N GLY A 10 2.60 -0.37 -4.64
CA GLY A 10 1.35 -0.42 -3.87
C GLY A 10 1.26 -1.68 -3.02
N LEU A 11 1.43 -2.85 -3.64
CA LEU A 11 1.45 -4.16 -2.97
C LEU A 11 2.55 -4.26 -1.90
N ALA A 12 3.75 -3.73 -2.18
CA ALA A 12 4.84 -3.73 -1.21
C ALA A 12 4.52 -2.90 0.05
N ASN A 13 3.89 -1.73 -0.11
CA ASN A 13 3.46 -0.91 1.02
C ASN A 13 2.33 -1.59 1.82
N GLU A 14 1.40 -2.24 1.13
CA GLU A 14 0.30 -3.00 1.76
C GLU A 14 0.83 -4.19 2.58
N ALA A 15 1.75 -4.97 2.00
CA ALA A 15 2.41 -6.08 2.68
C ALA A 15 3.23 -5.60 3.90
N ALA A 16 4.03 -4.54 3.74
CA ALA A 16 4.80 -3.96 4.83
C ALA A 16 3.89 -3.45 5.96
N GLY A 17 2.77 -2.81 5.59
CA GLY A 17 1.76 -2.33 6.53
C GLY A 17 1.15 -3.45 7.36
N ASN A 18 0.74 -4.54 6.70
CA ASN A 18 0.20 -5.73 7.36
C ASN A 18 1.20 -6.38 8.33
N VAL A 19 2.47 -6.50 7.93
CA VAL A 19 3.53 -7.03 8.80
C VAL A 19 3.72 -6.15 10.03
N LYS A 20 3.76 -4.83 9.87
CA LYS A 20 3.88 -3.89 10.99
C LYS A 20 2.67 -3.95 11.94
N GLN A 21 1.46 -4.09 11.42
CA GLN A 21 0.27 -4.29 12.25
C GLN A 21 0.32 -5.59 13.02
N ALA A 22 0.72 -6.70 12.38
CA ALA A 22 0.85 -7.99 13.04
C ALA A 22 1.93 -7.95 14.14
N ALA A 23 3.11 -7.39 13.83
CA ALA A 23 4.17 -7.19 14.81
C ALA A 23 3.76 -6.26 15.95
N GLY A 24 3.03 -5.18 15.64
CA GLY A 24 2.50 -4.24 16.63
C GLY A 24 1.52 -4.91 17.59
N LYS A 25 0.59 -5.73 17.06
CA LYS A 25 -0.33 -6.53 17.88
C LYS A 25 0.40 -7.57 18.74
N ALA A 26 1.43 -8.22 18.19
CA ALA A 26 2.19 -9.24 18.91
C ALA A 26 3.08 -8.68 20.03
N THR A 27 3.41 -7.38 19.97
CA THR A 27 4.34 -6.71 20.90
C THR A 27 3.68 -5.62 21.75
N ASP A 28 2.34 -5.49 21.69
CA ASP A 28 1.59 -4.37 22.29
C ASP A 28 2.17 -2.98 21.94
N ASN A 29 2.63 -2.84 20.70
CA ASN A 29 3.23 -1.60 20.19
C ASN A 29 2.23 -0.84 19.30
N GLU A 30 1.49 0.08 19.91
CA GLU A 30 0.48 0.90 19.24
C GLU A 30 1.06 1.76 18.12
N ARG A 31 2.28 2.30 18.29
CA ARG A 31 2.96 3.09 17.26
C ARG A 31 3.25 2.24 16.03
N LEU A 32 3.77 1.02 16.22
CA LEU A 32 4.08 0.12 15.12
C LEU A 32 2.81 -0.30 14.36
N ARG A 33 1.71 -0.53 15.09
CA ARG A 33 0.40 -0.78 14.50
C ARG A 33 -0.09 0.40 13.67
N ALA A 34 -0.03 1.62 14.21
CA ALA A 34 -0.45 2.84 13.51
C ALA A 34 0.39 3.11 12.24
N GLU A 35 1.71 2.89 12.31
CA GLU A 35 2.57 2.97 11.12
C GLU A 35 2.18 1.94 10.05
N GLY A 36 1.80 0.73 10.49
CA GLY A 36 1.36 -0.32 9.59
C GLY A 36 0.05 0.02 8.88
N GLU A 37 -0.95 0.53 9.62
CA GLU A 37 -2.21 1.01 9.03
C GLU A 37 -1.97 2.17 8.05
N ALA A 38 -1.05 3.08 8.37
CA ALA A 38 -0.69 4.18 7.47
C ALA A 38 -0.03 3.70 6.18
N GLN A 39 0.85 2.70 6.26
CA GLN A 39 1.49 2.10 5.07
C GLN A 39 0.49 1.32 4.21
N GLU A 40 -0.43 0.58 4.83
CA GLU A 40 -1.50 -0.12 4.13
C GLU A 40 -2.37 0.83 3.31
N ARG A 41 -2.92 1.87 3.95
CA ARG A 41 -3.73 2.89 3.26
C ARG A 41 -2.97 3.59 2.14
N LYS A 42 -1.66 3.82 2.32
CA LYS A 42 -0.80 4.38 1.27
C LYS A 42 -0.66 3.41 0.09
N GLY A 43 -0.56 2.12 0.34
CA GLY A 43 -0.56 1.07 -0.69
C GLY A 43 -1.86 1.04 -1.47
N GLU A 44 -3.01 1.03 -0.77
CA GLU A 44 -4.34 1.08 -1.38
C GLU A 44 -4.55 2.33 -2.25
N ALA A 45 -4.17 3.50 -1.74
CA ALA A 45 -4.27 4.75 -2.48
C ALA A 45 -3.41 4.76 -3.77
N GLN A 46 -2.19 4.20 -3.70
CA GLN A 46 -1.33 4.03 -4.87
C GLN A 46 -1.94 3.05 -5.88
N ASN A 47 -2.49 1.93 -5.41
CA ASN A 47 -3.17 0.94 -6.25
C ASN A 47 -4.40 1.56 -6.93
N LEU A 48 -5.21 2.34 -6.21
CA LEU A 48 -6.37 3.02 -6.76
C LEU A 48 -5.96 4.04 -7.82
N LYS A 49 -4.95 4.88 -7.53
CA LYS A 49 -4.43 5.85 -8.48
C LYS A 49 -3.91 5.17 -9.76
N GLY A 50 -3.13 4.10 -9.61
CA GLY A 50 -2.61 3.32 -10.73
C GLY A 50 -3.72 2.69 -11.57
N LYS A 51 -4.79 2.16 -10.93
CA LYS A 51 -5.98 1.64 -11.65
C LYS A 51 -6.71 2.73 -12.44
N VAL A 52 -6.89 3.92 -11.86
CA VAL A 52 -7.52 5.06 -12.53
C VAL A 52 -6.66 5.53 -13.71
N GLN A 53 -5.35 5.65 -13.52
CA GLN A 53 -4.43 6.05 -14.59
C GLN A 53 -4.36 5.02 -15.72
N GLY A 54 -4.32 3.73 -15.41
CA GLY A 54 -4.40 2.67 -16.41
C GLY A 54 -5.70 2.71 -17.21
N ALA A 55 -6.85 2.80 -16.51
CA ALA A 55 -8.16 2.84 -17.15
C ALA A 55 -8.42 4.08 -18.03
N LEU A 56 -7.74 5.21 -17.75
CA LEU A 56 -7.82 6.43 -18.54
C LEU A 56 -6.73 6.51 -19.61
N GLY A 57 -5.55 5.94 -19.36
CA GLY A 57 -4.40 5.94 -20.26
C GLY A 57 -4.52 4.93 -21.39
N ASP A 58 -5.16 3.77 -21.17
CA ASP A 58 -5.42 2.76 -22.20
C ASP A 58 -6.54 3.16 -23.18
N LYS A 59 -7.25 4.26 -22.93
CA LYS A 59 -8.40 4.72 -23.74
C LYS A 59 -8.05 5.78 -24.80
N VAL A 60 -6.77 6.03 -25.08
CA VAL A 60 -6.32 7.03 -26.09
C VAL A 60 -5.52 6.37 -27.19
#